data_AF-A0A4Y7INJ2-F1
#
_entry.id   AF-A0A4Y7INJ2-F1
#
_cell.length_a   1.000
_cell.length_b   1.000
_cell.length_c   1.000
_cell.angle_alpha   90.00
_cell.angle_beta   90.00
_cell.angle_gamma   90.00
#
_symmetry.space_group_name_H-M   'P 1'
#
loop_
_entity.id
_entity.type
_entity.pdbx_description
1 polymer ?
#
loop_
_entity_poly.entity_id
_entity_poly.type
_entity_poly.pdbx_seq_one_letter_code
_entity_poly.pdbx_strand_id
1 'polypeptide(L)' 'MGIKIEKNPDESKLTGLGVRTWPKWGCPPSKFPWTYASKETCFLLKGKVKVIYDGYDEFVEFGVGDL' A
#
# COMPACT_ATOMS: atom_id res chain seq x y z
N MET A 1 -1.96 10.19 -11.55
CA MET A 1 -1.84 8.74 -11.29
C MET A 1 -0.44 8.47 -10.75
N GLY A 2 -0.32 8.03 -9.50
CA GLY A 2 0.97 8.02 -8.79
C GLY A 2 1.21 6.83 -7.88
N ILE A 3 0.32 5.85 -7.90
CA ILE A 3 0.46 4.62 -7.11
C ILE A 3 1.09 3.55 -8.00
N LYS A 4 2.14 2.90 -7.50
CA LYS A 4 2.73 1.71 -8.10
C LYS A 4 2.49 0.56 -7.15
N ILE A 5 2.01 -0.56 -7.69
CA ILE A 5 1.77 -1.78 -6.94
C ILE A 5 2.65 -2.85 -7.53
N GLU A 6 3.47 -3.47 -6.68
CA GLU A 6 4.24 -4.64 -7.01
C GLU A 6 3.63 -5.86 -6.33
N LYS A 7 3.08 -6.77 -7.13
CA LYS A 7 2.40 -7.98 -6.65
C LYS A 7 3.44 -9.00 -6.24
N ASN A 8 3.44 -9.41 -4.97
CA ASN A 8 4.33 -10.44 -4.42
C ASN A 8 5.80 -10.26 -4.83
N PRO A 9 6.46 -9.15 -4.43
CA PRO A 9 7.88 -8.94 -4.72
C PRO A 9 8.73 -10.05 -4.08
N ASP A 10 9.89 -10.33 -4.69
CA ASP A 10 10.82 -11.33 -4.18
C ASP A 10 11.34 -10.98 -2.78
N GLU A 11 11.58 -12.01 -1.95
CA GLU A 11 12.12 -11.85 -0.59
C GLU A 11 13.46 -11.09 -0.57
N SER A 12 14.29 -11.22 -1.61
CA SER A 12 15.55 -10.48 -1.74
C SER A 12 15.30 -8.96 -1.76
N LYS A 13 14.22 -8.51 -2.41
CA LYS A 13 13.85 -7.10 -2.47
C LYS A 13 13.24 -6.63 -1.16
N LEU A 14 12.35 -7.42 -0.56
CA LEU A 14 11.78 -7.12 0.75
C LEU A 14 12.88 -7.01 1.83
N THR A 15 13.87 -7.88 1.76
CA THR A 15 15.05 -7.86 2.64
C THR A 15 15.92 -6.64 2.36
N GLY A 16 16.20 -6.33 1.09
CA GLY A 16 16.99 -5.15 0.70
C GLY A 16 16.35 -3.82 1.09
N LEU A 17 15.01 -3.75 1.09
CA LEU A 17 14.25 -2.58 1.56
C LEU A 17 14.11 -2.52 3.10
N GLY A 18 14.46 -3.60 3.80
CA GLY A 18 14.30 -3.69 5.25
C GLY A 18 12.84 -3.67 5.70
N VAL A 19 11.89 -4.15 4.88
CA VAL A 19 10.44 -4.07 5.16
C VAL A 19 10.07 -4.60 6.54
N ARG A 20 10.79 -5.61 7.04
CA ARG A 20 10.57 -6.23 8.34
C ARG A 20 10.85 -5.29 9.53
N THR A 21 11.55 -4.17 9.33
CA THR A 21 11.86 -3.17 10.37
C THR A 21 10.97 -1.94 10.33
N TRP A 22 10.12 -1.81 9.30
CA TRP A 22 9.23 -0.65 9.16
C TRP A 22 8.17 -0.61 10.28
N PRO A 23 7.71 0.59 10.67
CA PRO A 23 6.62 0.72 11.62
C PRO A 23 5.35 0.07 11.07
N LYS A 24 4.64 -0.66 11.93
CA LYS A 24 3.38 -1.30 11.56
C LYS A 24 2.23 -0.36 11.83
N TRP A 25 1.35 -0.21 10.84
CA TRP A 25 0.11 0.53 10.96
C TRP A 25 -1.07 -0.40 10.63
N GLY A 26 -2.22 -0.15 11.26
CA GLY A 26 -3.44 -0.90 11.01
C GLY A 26 -4.69 -0.13 11.39
N CYS A 27 -5.79 -0.43 10.71
CA CYS A 27 -7.09 0.18 10.93
C CYS A 27 -8.19 -0.87 10.66
N PRO A 28 -9.32 -0.86 11.39
CA PRO A 28 -10.48 -1.67 11.03
C PRO A 28 -11.04 -1.27 9.64
N PRO A 29 -11.89 -2.12 9.02
CA PRO A 29 -12.54 -1.79 7.75
C PRO A 29 -13.23 -0.43 7.82
N SER A 30 -12.77 0.49 6.99
CA SER A 30 -13.19 1.89 7.01
C SER A 30 -12.97 2.52 5.63
N LYS A 31 -13.66 3.64 5.38
CA LYS A 31 -13.55 4.44 4.16
C LYS A 31 -13.38 5.90 4.57
N PHE A 32 -12.25 6.51 4.23
CA PHE A 32 -11.95 7.89 4.58
C PHE A 32 -11.05 8.52 3.52
N PRO A 33 -11.10 9.86 3.35
CA PRO A 33 -10.15 10.57 2.49
C PRO A 33 -8.75 10.53 3.13
N TRP A 34 -7.72 10.35 2.30
CA TRP A 34 -6.33 10.34 2.74
C TRP A 34 -5.45 11.11 1.77
N THR A 35 -4.50 11.89 2.31
CA THR A 35 -3.59 12.71 1.51
C THR A 35 -2.15 12.36 1.89
N TYR A 36 -1.35 12.02 0.89
CA TYR A 36 0.08 11.75 1.06
C TYR A 36 0.87 13.04 0.87
N ALA A 37 1.49 13.55 1.93
CA ALA A 37 2.36 14.75 1.86
C ALA A 37 3.73 14.46 1.23
N SER A 38 4.14 13.19 1.23
CA SER A 38 5.39 12.69 0.66
C SER A 38 5.18 11.31 0.05
N LYS A 39 6.17 10.84 -0.72
CA LYS A 39 6.16 9.47 -1.23
C LYS A 39 6.26 8.49 -0.07
N GLU A 40 5.28 7.60 0.03
CA GLU A 40 5.27 6.49 0.98
C GLU A 40 5.40 5.16 0.25
N THR A 41 6.03 4.19 0.91
CA THR A 41 6.08 2.80 0.48
C THR A 41 5.54 1.96 1.62
N CYS A 42 4.61 1.05 1.34
CA CYS A 42 4.01 0.19 2.34
C CYS A 42 3.93 -1.24 1.84
N PHE A 43 4.18 -2.21 2.70
CA PHE A 43 3.97 -3.62 2.40
C PHE A 43 2.74 -4.13 3.16
N LEU A 44 1.75 -4.66 2.44
CA LEU A 44 0.48 -5.04 3.07
C LEU A 44 0.59 -6.41 3.73
N LEU A 45 0.60 -6.43 5.06
CA LEU A 45 0.68 -7.67 5.85
C LEU A 45 -0.67 -8.39 5.99
N LYS A 46 -1.79 -7.66 5.95
CA LYS A 46 -3.14 -8.20 6.14
C LYS A 46 -4.19 -7.27 5.54
N GLY A 47 -5.23 -7.84 4.94
CA GLY A 47 -6.41 -7.11 4.44
C GLY A 47 -6.38 -6.85 2.94
N LYS A 48 -7.28 -5.96 2.49
CA LYS A 48 -7.40 -5.48 1.11
C LYS A 48 -7.72 -3.99 1.14
N VAL A 49 -7.09 -3.23 0.26
CA VAL A 49 -7.28 -1.77 0.13
C VAL A 49 -7.75 -1.45 -1.28
N LYS A 50 -8.72 -0.54 -1.38
CA LYS A 50 -9.17 0.08 -2.63
C LYS A 50 -8.93 1.58 -2.51
N VAL A 51 -8.09 2.14 -3.37
CA VAL A 51 -7.81 3.58 -3.42
C VAL A 51 -8.54 4.16 -4.63
N ILE A 52 -9.34 5.19 -4.39
CA ILE A 52 -10.06 5.95 -5.41
C ILE A 52 -9.40 7.32 -5.50
N TYR A 53 -9.05 7.76 -6.71
CA TYR A 53 -8.43 9.07 -6.90
C TYR A 53 -9.49 10.17 -6.80
N ASP A 54 -9.19 11.23 -6.07
CA ASP A 54 -10.13 12.35 -5.92
C ASP A 54 -10.41 13.00 -7.28
N GLY A 55 -11.70 13.11 -7.62
CA GLY A 55 -12.15 13.63 -8.92
C GLY A 55 -12.06 12.66 -10.11
N TYR A 56 -11.74 11.37 -9.90
CA TYR A 56 -11.70 10.36 -10.97
C TYR A 56 -12.55 9.13 -10.62
N ASP A 57 -13.11 8.48 -11.63
CA ASP A 57 -13.84 7.20 -11.48
C ASP A 57 -12.89 5.98 -11.43
N GLU A 58 -11.59 6.19 -11.62
CA GLU A 58 -10.58 5.15 -11.57
C GLU A 58 -10.15 4.82 -10.14
N PHE A 59 -9.74 3.56 -9.95
CA PHE A 59 -9.28 3.07 -8.67
C PHE A 59 -8.17 2.03 -8.84
N VAL A 60 -7.41 1.82 -7.78
CA VAL A 60 -6.44 0.72 -7.67
C VAL A 60 -6.76 -0.15 -6.47
N GLU A 61 -6.48 -1.45 -6.58
CA GLU A 61 -6.66 -2.41 -5.49
C GLU A 61 -5.38 -3.20 -5.22
N PHE A 62 -5.03 -3.29 -3.94
CA PHE A 62 -3.91 -4.10 -3.47
C PHE A 62 -4.27 -4.85 -2.20
N GLY A 63 -3.57 -5.96 -1.97
CA GLY A 63 -3.87 -6.95 -0.96
C GLY A 63 -2.60 -7.49 -0.31
N VAL A 64 -2.78 -8.51 0.51
CA VAL A 64 -1.69 -9.12 1.28
C VAL A 64 -0.56 -9.56 0.36
N GLY A 65 0.67 -9.20 0.71
CA GLY A 65 1.86 -9.52 -0.07
C GLY A 65 2.21 -8.49 -1.14
N ASP A 66 1.41 -7.44 -1.30
CA ASP A 66 1.72 -6.36 -2.24
C ASP A 66 2.59 -5.27 -1.58
N LEU A 67 3.50 -4.69 -2.38
CA LEU A 67 4.36 -3.54 -2.06
C LEU A 67 3.99 -2.30 -2.87
#